data_AF-A0A8A4TI93-F1
#
_entry.id   AF-A0A8A4TI93-F1
#
_cell.length_a   1.000
_cell.length_b   1.000
_cell.length_c   1.000
_cell.angle_alpha   90.00
_cell.angle_beta   90.00
_cell.angle_gamma   90.00
#
_symmetry.space_group_name_H-M   'P 1'
#
loop_
_entity.id
_entity.type
_entity.pdbx_description
1 polymer ?
#
loop_
_entity_poly.entity_id
_entity_poly.type
_entity_poly.pdbx_seq_one_letter_code
_entity_poly.pdbx_strand_id
1 'polypeptide(L)'
;MNKKKRKEMQKALIEAAERRRRESLWSPDLPPEELEHFAIEAAERRRRESLWSPDLPPEELEHFSKVTSQYFECYQSISKKCSLPRRPIHNESPGKSHFGGSFLFPDRKPLPKSKDGTLLTPVFEFYVDELPFVPSQLDGTLLIQLFLELNQFNPNHYDNYSQLEYSGGDWEIITYDSIENLTERVSNNGFDPDFLIWDEVVTYPCYPDDLGIVPDNLEKLFEELPRSNEMAGEKITTGYWTRIGGWPTWLTGSNVGDFLIQIDGDSSGINLGFDGQLYLGLDKGKWEMAWEIG
;
A
#
# COMPACT_ATOMS: atom_id res chain seq x y z
N MET A 1 28.97 24.52 -5.74
CA MET A 1 29.28 25.25 -7.00
C MET A 1 30.25 26.40 -6.71
N ASN A 2 31.41 26.48 -7.37
CA ASN A 2 32.43 27.51 -7.12
C ASN A 2 31.86 28.93 -7.43
N LYS A 3 32.20 29.91 -6.59
CA LYS A 3 31.83 31.35 -6.70
C LYS A 3 32.00 31.92 -8.10
N LYS A 4 32.97 31.41 -8.87
CA LYS A 4 33.17 31.75 -10.29
C LYS A 4 32.02 31.29 -11.20
N LYS A 5 31.61 30.02 -11.11
CA LYS A 5 30.46 29.47 -11.87
C LYS A 5 29.16 30.19 -11.54
N ARG A 6 28.96 30.59 -10.28
CA ARG A 6 27.76 31.34 -9.85
C ARG A 6 27.71 32.73 -10.50
N LYS A 7 28.85 33.44 -10.58
CA LYS A 7 28.95 34.73 -11.29
C LYS A 7 28.76 34.61 -12.80
N GLU A 8 29.30 33.56 -13.41
CA GLU A 8 29.13 33.31 -14.86
C GLU A 8 27.67 33.00 -15.21
N MET A 9 27.01 32.17 -14.40
CA MET A 9 25.58 31.88 -14.55
C MET A 9 24.70 33.12 -14.34
N GLN A 10 25.01 33.94 -13.35
CA GLN A 10 24.30 35.20 -13.08
C GLN A 10 24.46 36.19 -14.23
N LYS A 11 25.66 36.30 -14.80
CA LYS A 11 25.91 37.13 -15.98
C LYS A 11 25.14 36.65 -17.21
N ALA A 12 25.11 35.34 -17.45
CA ALA A 12 24.37 34.75 -18.57
C ALA A 12 22.84 34.95 -18.44
N LEU A 13 22.30 34.88 -17.22
CA LEU A 13 20.88 35.15 -16.95
C LEU A 13 20.52 36.62 -17.22
N ILE A 14 21.39 37.56 -16.82
CA ILE A 14 21.20 39.00 -17.09
C ILE A 14 21.22 39.28 -18.60
N GLU A 15 22.22 38.75 -19.32
CA GLU A 15 22.33 38.94 -20.78
C GLU A 15 21.12 38.33 -21.53
N ALA A 16 20.62 37.18 -21.09
CA ALA A 16 19.43 36.55 -21.68
C ALA A 16 18.14 37.35 -21.40
N ALA A 17 18.01 37.94 -20.21
CA ALA A 17 16.89 38.81 -19.85
C ALA A 17 16.91 40.11 -20.67
N GLU A 18 18.08 40.73 -20.83
CA GLU A 18 18.24 41.93 -21.67
C GLU A 18 17.95 41.66 -23.15
N ARG A 19 18.37 40.50 -23.67
CA ARG A 19 18.07 40.12 -25.06
C ARG A 19 16.57 39.99 -25.28
N ARG A 20 15.85 39.35 -24.35
CA ARG A 20 14.38 39.27 -24.40
C ARG A 20 13.70 40.63 -24.22
N ARG A 21 14.27 41.52 -23.40
CA ARG A 21 13.79 42.91 -23.28
C ARG A 21 13.87 43.66 -24.61
N ARG A 22 14.91 43.42 -25.43
CA ARG A 22 15.02 44.02 -26.78
C ARG A 22 14.05 43.40 -27.79
N GLU A 23 13.71 42.12 -27.62
CA GLU A 23 12.84 41.37 -28.54
C GLU A 23 11.34 41.52 -28.20
N SER A 24 11.00 41.90 -26.97
CA SER A 24 9.63 42.12 -26.48
C SER A 24 9.24 43.60 -26.59
N LEU A 25 8.26 43.94 -27.44
CA LEU A 25 7.63 45.27 -27.58
C LEU A 25 6.82 45.72 -26.33
N TRP A 26 7.09 45.14 -25.17
CA TRP A 26 6.39 45.41 -23.92
C TRP A 26 7.42 45.72 -22.83
N SER A 27 7.39 46.95 -22.33
CA SER A 27 8.29 47.45 -21.29
C SER A 27 7.47 48.05 -20.16
N PRO A 28 7.28 47.34 -19.03
CA PRO A 28 7.17 48.01 -17.75
C PRO A 28 8.59 48.31 -17.24
N ASP A 29 8.84 49.55 -16.85
CA ASP A 29 10.07 49.98 -16.16
C ASP A 29 10.09 49.39 -14.74
N LEU A 30 10.32 48.08 -14.63
CA LEU A 30 10.46 47.41 -13.35
C LEU A 30 11.86 47.67 -12.77
N PRO A 31 11.99 47.95 -11.47
CA PRO A 31 13.27 48.03 -10.78
C PRO A 31 14.10 46.74 -10.96
N PRO A 32 15.45 46.80 -10.91
CA PRO A 32 16.32 45.63 -11.06
C PRO A 32 15.99 44.46 -10.12
N GLU A 33 15.50 44.74 -8.91
CA GLU A 33 15.10 43.74 -7.91
C GLU A 33 13.84 42.97 -8.34
N GLU A 34 12.87 43.65 -8.97
CA GLU A 34 11.66 43.00 -9.50
C GLU A 34 11.99 42.17 -10.75
N LEU A 35 12.93 42.62 -11.58
CA LEU A 35 13.43 41.83 -12.72
C LEU A 35 14.15 40.56 -12.26
N GLU A 36 14.91 40.63 -11.16
CA GLU A 36 15.54 39.45 -10.56
C GLU A 36 14.49 38.48 -10.02
N HIS A 37 13.46 38.99 -9.32
CA HIS A 37 12.34 38.18 -8.85
C HIS A 37 11.60 37.48 -10.01
N PHE A 38 11.24 38.21 -11.06
CA PHE A 38 10.60 37.63 -12.25
C PHE A 38 11.48 36.60 -12.97
N ALA A 39 12.79 36.83 -13.03
CA ALA A 39 13.73 35.88 -13.63
C ALA A 39 13.85 34.59 -12.81
N ILE A 40 13.87 34.69 -11.48
CA ILE A 40 13.82 33.56 -10.56
C ILE A 40 12.51 32.80 -10.73
N GLU A 41 11.38 33.49 -10.71
CA GLU A 41 10.05 32.89 -10.84
C GLU A 41 9.85 32.21 -12.20
N ALA A 42 10.34 32.81 -13.29
CA ALA A 42 10.31 32.22 -14.62
C ALA A 42 11.26 31.01 -14.76
N ALA A 43 12.42 31.05 -14.10
CA ALA A 43 13.35 29.92 -14.04
C ALA A 43 12.79 28.76 -13.22
N GLU A 44 12.15 29.06 -12.09
CA GLU A 44 11.42 28.07 -11.28
C GLU A 44 10.24 27.50 -12.02
N ARG A 45 9.47 28.32 -12.75
CA ARG A 45 8.36 27.84 -13.57
C ARG A 45 8.85 26.92 -14.68
N ARG A 46 9.93 27.27 -15.37
CA ARG A 46 10.55 26.39 -16.38
C ARG A 46 11.11 25.11 -15.79
N ARG A 47 11.70 25.19 -14.59
CA ARG A 47 12.11 24.02 -13.84
C ARG A 47 10.88 23.16 -13.56
N ARG A 48 9.79 23.72 -13.02
CA ARG A 48 8.51 23.01 -12.82
C ARG A 48 7.93 22.41 -14.11
N GLU A 49 7.97 23.12 -15.23
CA GLU A 49 7.49 22.62 -16.53
C GLU A 49 8.40 21.50 -17.09
N SER A 50 9.72 21.59 -16.91
CA SER A 50 10.64 20.50 -17.29
C SER A 50 10.58 19.31 -16.33
N LEU A 51 10.16 19.53 -15.08
CA LEU A 51 9.98 18.49 -14.08
C LEU A 51 8.83 17.54 -14.42
N TRP A 52 7.79 18.01 -15.13
CA TRP A 52 6.65 17.20 -15.59
C TRP A 52 6.82 16.65 -17.02
N SER A 53 7.99 16.83 -17.62
CA SER A 53 8.34 16.31 -18.94
C SER A 53 9.83 15.98 -18.96
N PRO A 54 10.25 14.99 -18.15
CA PRO A 54 11.65 14.65 -18.03
C PRO A 54 12.17 14.07 -19.35
N ASP A 55 13.43 14.38 -19.68
CA ASP A 55 14.10 13.86 -20.86
C ASP A 55 14.54 12.40 -20.61
N LEU A 56 13.57 11.49 -20.67
CA LEU A 56 13.72 10.05 -20.41
C LEU A 56 13.57 9.24 -21.71
N PRO A 57 14.24 8.07 -21.83
CA PRO A 57 13.94 7.08 -22.84
C PRO A 57 12.43 6.72 -22.86
N PRO A 58 11.86 6.31 -24.01
CA PRO A 58 10.42 6.09 -24.14
C PRO A 58 9.80 5.14 -23.10
N GLU A 59 10.46 4.03 -22.77
CA GLU A 59 9.97 3.06 -21.77
C GLU A 59 9.97 3.64 -20.34
N GLU A 60 11.00 4.41 -20.00
CA GLU A 60 11.10 5.11 -18.71
C GLU A 60 10.10 6.26 -18.62
N LEU A 61 9.83 6.95 -19.73
CA LEU A 61 8.84 8.04 -19.80
C LEU A 61 7.41 7.52 -19.67
N GLU A 62 7.08 6.39 -20.29
CA GLU A 62 5.79 5.72 -20.12
C GLU A 62 5.58 5.31 -18.66
N HIS A 63 6.61 4.71 -18.05
CA HIS A 63 6.59 4.34 -16.65
C HIS A 63 6.46 5.56 -15.71
N PHE A 64 7.25 6.61 -15.92
CA PHE A 64 7.17 7.87 -15.17
C PHE A 64 5.78 8.50 -15.27
N SER A 65 5.18 8.50 -16.46
CA SER A 65 3.84 9.06 -16.68
C SER A 65 2.79 8.26 -15.91
N LYS A 66 2.90 6.94 -15.90
CA LYS A 66 2.02 6.05 -15.12
C LYS A 66 2.14 6.33 -13.62
N VAL A 67 3.37 6.34 -13.09
CA VAL A 67 3.66 6.59 -11.66
C VAL A 67 3.20 7.98 -11.22
N THR A 68 3.50 9.01 -12.01
CA THR A 68 3.10 10.39 -11.73
C THR A 68 1.58 10.55 -11.74
N SER A 69 0.89 9.89 -12.69
CA SER A 69 -0.56 9.90 -12.73
C SER A 69 -1.15 9.22 -11.50
N GLN A 70 -0.61 8.05 -11.10
CA GLN A 70 -1.01 7.35 -9.88
C GLN A 70 -0.75 8.18 -8.60
N TYR A 71 0.37 8.90 -8.53
CA TYR A 71 0.68 9.81 -7.43
C TYR A 71 -0.30 10.99 -7.36
N PHE A 72 -0.67 11.60 -8.49
CA PHE A 72 -1.63 12.70 -8.50
C PHE A 72 -3.06 12.25 -8.29
N GLU A 73 -3.45 11.08 -8.78
CA GLU A 73 -4.71 10.45 -8.44
C GLU A 73 -4.78 10.26 -6.93
N CYS A 74 -3.73 9.70 -6.31
CA CYS A 74 -3.54 9.64 -4.86
C CYS A 74 -3.72 11.02 -4.19
N TYR A 75 -3.01 12.05 -4.66
CA TYR A 75 -3.09 13.39 -4.10
C TYR A 75 -4.51 14.00 -4.20
N GLN A 76 -5.22 13.75 -5.30
CA GLN A 76 -6.59 14.24 -5.52
C GLN A 76 -7.62 13.47 -4.70
N SER A 77 -7.35 12.22 -4.35
CA SER A 77 -8.26 11.38 -3.60
C SER A 77 -8.04 11.47 -2.09
N ILE A 78 -6.82 11.73 -1.61
CA ILE A 78 -6.57 12.14 -0.20
C ILE A 78 -7.16 13.52 0.13
N SER A 79 -7.34 14.38 -0.88
CA SER A 79 -7.98 15.69 -0.71
C SER A 79 -9.51 15.61 -0.76
N LYS A 80 -10.07 14.44 -1.14
CA LYS A 80 -11.48 14.12 -0.89
C LYS A 80 -11.62 13.68 0.56
N LYS A 81 -12.66 14.16 1.25
CA LYS A 81 -12.99 13.68 2.60
C LYS A 81 -13.19 12.16 2.52
N CYS A 82 -12.42 11.41 3.31
CA CYS A 82 -12.65 9.97 3.50
C CYS A 82 -14.12 9.76 3.85
N SER A 83 -14.79 8.89 3.11
CA SER A 83 -16.02 8.27 3.59
C SER A 83 -15.68 7.56 4.90
N LEU A 84 -16.39 7.90 5.97
CA LEU A 84 -16.23 7.24 7.25
C LEU A 84 -16.28 5.71 7.06
N PRO A 85 -15.45 4.94 7.81
CA PRO A 85 -15.52 3.48 7.78
C PRO A 85 -16.96 3.04 8.02
N ARG A 86 -17.54 2.32 7.06
CA ARG A 86 -18.82 1.66 7.27
C ARG A 86 -18.55 0.40 8.05
N ARG A 87 -18.61 0.48 9.38
CA ARG A 87 -18.66 -0.73 10.21
C ARG A 87 -19.89 -1.54 9.79
N PRO A 88 -19.73 -2.79 9.33
CA PRO A 88 -20.87 -3.65 9.14
C PRO A 88 -21.60 -3.78 10.48
N ILE A 89 -22.91 -3.58 10.49
CA ILE A 89 -23.72 -3.82 11.69
C ILE A 89 -23.93 -5.34 11.76
N HIS A 90 -23.11 -6.02 12.54
CA HIS A 90 -23.15 -7.48 12.65
C HIS A 90 -24.30 -7.94 13.59
N ASN A 91 -25.30 -8.64 13.04
CA ASN A 91 -26.25 -9.46 13.83
C ASN A 91 -25.72 -10.90 13.92
N GLU A 92 -25.67 -11.53 15.09
CA GLU A 92 -25.08 -12.84 15.45
C GLU A 92 -25.57 -14.09 14.67
N SER A 93 -25.60 -14.08 13.33
CA SER A 93 -25.94 -15.24 12.50
C SER A 93 -24.69 -16.00 12.04
N PRO A 94 -24.75 -17.33 11.83
CA PRO A 94 -23.71 -18.09 11.14
C PRO A 94 -23.52 -17.58 9.70
N GLY A 95 -22.27 -17.59 9.22
CA GLY A 95 -21.90 -17.02 7.91
C GLY A 95 -21.27 -15.63 8.00
N LYS A 96 -20.35 -15.42 8.95
CA LYS A 96 -19.61 -14.17 9.09
C LYS A 96 -18.12 -14.37 8.95
N SER A 97 -17.45 -13.33 8.47
CA SER A 97 -16.00 -13.29 8.41
C SER A 97 -15.39 -13.17 9.82
N HIS A 98 -14.36 -13.96 10.08
CA HIS A 98 -13.72 -14.04 11.40
C HIS A 98 -12.31 -14.61 11.32
N PHE A 99 -11.55 -14.38 12.38
CA PHE A 99 -10.25 -15.03 12.60
C PHE A 99 -10.41 -16.27 13.49
N GLY A 100 -9.61 -17.30 13.22
CA GLY A 100 -9.51 -18.48 14.08
C GLY A 100 -10.82 -19.27 14.23
N GLY A 101 -10.97 -19.95 15.37
CA GLY A 101 -12.23 -20.62 15.75
C GLY A 101 -12.71 -21.75 14.82
N SER A 102 -14.01 -21.75 14.53
CA SER A 102 -14.66 -22.75 13.67
C SER A 102 -14.80 -22.27 12.23
N PHE A 103 -14.55 -23.14 11.26
CA PHE A 103 -14.50 -22.79 9.85
C PHE A 103 -15.24 -23.83 9.02
N LEU A 104 -15.78 -23.42 7.87
CA LEU A 104 -16.50 -24.28 6.95
C LEU A 104 -15.54 -25.06 6.06
N PHE A 105 -15.57 -26.39 6.10
CA PHE A 105 -14.67 -27.18 5.26
C PHE A 105 -15.34 -28.49 4.80
N PRO A 106 -14.94 -29.07 3.65
CA PRO A 106 -15.54 -30.33 3.23
C PRO A 106 -15.22 -31.46 4.21
N ASP A 107 -16.25 -32.12 4.75
CA ASP A 107 -16.19 -33.17 5.77
C ASP A 107 -15.15 -34.28 5.52
N ARG A 108 -14.91 -34.64 4.27
CA ARG A 108 -14.01 -35.74 3.88
C ARG A 108 -12.68 -35.28 3.28
N LYS A 109 -12.48 -33.97 3.12
CA LYS A 109 -11.23 -33.42 2.60
C LYS A 109 -10.24 -33.27 3.77
N PRO A 110 -9.00 -33.77 3.65
CA PRO A 110 -7.96 -33.48 4.62
C PRO A 110 -7.63 -31.97 4.58
N LEU A 111 -7.18 -31.42 5.71
CA LEU A 111 -6.69 -30.05 5.73
C LEU A 111 -5.42 -29.93 4.86
N PRO A 112 -5.16 -28.74 4.31
CA PRO A 112 -3.90 -28.40 3.66
C PRO A 112 -2.68 -28.82 4.46
N LYS A 113 -1.61 -29.17 3.74
CA LYS A 113 -0.33 -29.51 4.32
C LYS A 113 0.77 -28.72 3.67
N SER A 114 1.74 -28.31 4.47
CA SER A 114 3.04 -27.83 4.01
C SER A 114 3.82 -28.92 3.26
N LYS A 115 4.91 -28.53 2.63
CA LYS A 115 5.83 -29.37 1.86
C LYS A 115 6.47 -30.48 2.70
N ASP A 116 6.61 -30.28 4.01
CA ASP A 116 7.13 -31.29 4.95
C ASP A 116 6.03 -32.22 5.51
N GLY A 117 4.76 -31.95 5.17
CA GLY A 117 3.61 -32.74 5.57
C GLY A 117 2.93 -32.26 6.87
N THR A 118 3.40 -31.18 7.48
CA THR A 118 2.76 -30.51 8.61
C THR A 118 1.39 -29.95 8.19
N LEU A 119 0.39 -30.03 9.06
CA LEU A 119 -0.94 -29.49 8.76
C LEU A 119 -0.90 -27.97 8.84
N LEU A 120 -1.42 -27.28 7.82
CA LEU A 120 -1.60 -25.85 7.90
C LEU A 120 -2.79 -25.52 8.81
N THR A 121 -2.66 -24.42 9.52
CA THR A 121 -3.62 -23.93 10.50
C THR A 121 -4.60 -22.98 9.80
N PRO A 122 -5.93 -23.16 9.91
CA PRO A 122 -6.90 -22.18 9.45
C PRO A 122 -6.79 -20.93 10.32
N VAL A 123 -6.54 -19.81 9.68
CA VAL A 123 -6.32 -18.52 10.34
C VAL A 123 -7.50 -17.59 10.14
N PHE A 124 -8.10 -17.67 8.96
CA PHE A 124 -9.00 -16.66 8.46
C PHE A 124 -10.06 -17.30 7.60
N GLU A 125 -11.32 -16.94 7.82
CA GLU A 125 -12.44 -17.25 6.96
C GLU A 125 -13.20 -15.95 6.69
N PHE A 126 -13.43 -15.62 5.42
CA PHE A 126 -14.21 -14.44 5.07
C PHE A 126 -15.19 -14.66 3.94
N TYR A 127 -16.32 -13.97 4.05
CA TYR A 127 -17.41 -14.00 3.10
C TYR A 127 -17.33 -12.75 2.22
N VAL A 128 -17.34 -12.96 0.90
CA VAL A 128 -17.16 -11.89 -0.09
C VAL A 128 -18.34 -10.91 -0.09
N ASP A 129 -19.53 -11.36 0.29
CA ASP A 129 -20.73 -10.52 0.39
C ASP A 129 -20.75 -9.58 1.61
N GLU A 130 -19.85 -9.78 2.58
CA GLU A 130 -19.65 -8.87 3.70
C GLU A 130 -18.73 -7.69 3.38
N LEU A 131 -18.07 -7.71 2.21
CA LEU A 131 -17.15 -6.67 1.83
C LEU A 131 -17.88 -5.36 1.51
N PRO A 132 -17.29 -4.20 1.86
CA PRO A 132 -17.86 -2.90 1.52
C PRO A 132 -17.97 -2.68 0.00
N PHE A 133 -17.08 -3.32 -0.76
CA PHE A 133 -17.13 -3.49 -2.20
C PHE A 133 -16.47 -4.82 -2.58
N VAL A 134 -16.90 -5.42 -3.70
CA VAL A 134 -16.31 -6.67 -4.19
C VAL A 134 -15.34 -6.34 -5.34
N PRO A 135 -14.03 -6.57 -5.19
CA PRO A 135 -13.09 -6.48 -6.30
C PRO A 135 -13.48 -7.45 -7.41
N SER A 136 -13.36 -7.04 -8.69
CA SER A 136 -13.70 -7.90 -9.83
C SER A 136 -12.91 -9.23 -9.86
N GLN A 137 -11.74 -9.25 -9.21
CA GLN A 137 -10.93 -10.44 -9.05
C GLN A 137 -11.60 -11.53 -8.19
N LEU A 138 -12.59 -11.15 -7.38
CA LEU A 138 -13.35 -12.06 -6.52
C LEU A 138 -14.73 -12.40 -7.12
N ASP A 139 -15.01 -12.03 -8.37
CA ASP A 139 -16.28 -12.32 -9.03
C ASP A 139 -16.59 -13.82 -8.99
N GLY A 140 -17.78 -14.17 -8.48
CA GLY A 140 -18.22 -15.56 -8.33
C GLY A 140 -17.62 -16.30 -7.13
N THR A 141 -16.78 -15.65 -6.32
CA THR A 141 -16.30 -16.21 -5.05
C THR A 141 -17.27 -15.81 -3.93
N LEU A 142 -17.64 -16.78 -3.10
CA LEU A 142 -18.50 -16.57 -1.93
C LEU A 142 -17.70 -16.58 -0.63
N LEU A 143 -16.76 -17.53 -0.50
CA LEU A 143 -15.98 -17.76 0.71
C LEU A 143 -14.49 -17.89 0.37
N ILE A 144 -13.64 -17.29 1.19
CA ILE A 144 -12.19 -17.39 1.08
C ILE A 144 -11.62 -17.76 2.45
N GLN A 145 -10.66 -18.67 2.45
CA GLN A 145 -9.99 -19.14 3.65
C GLN A 145 -8.48 -19.08 3.50
N LEU A 146 -7.78 -18.60 4.53
CA LEU A 146 -6.31 -18.63 4.61
C LEU A 146 -5.86 -19.69 5.61
N PHE A 147 -4.93 -20.52 5.16
CA PHE A 147 -4.24 -21.51 5.98
C PHE A 147 -2.76 -21.17 6.03
N LEU A 148 -2.17 -21.14 7.22
CA LEU A 148 -0.74 -20.83 7.44
C LEU A 148 -0.04 -21.96 8.20
N GLU A 149 1.23 -22.20 7.88
CA GLU A 149 2.13 -22.98 8.71
C GLU A 149 2.59 -22.12 9.89
N LEU A 150 2.02 -22.38 11.06
CA LEU A 150 2.27 -21.61 12.27
C LEU A 150 3.17 -22.38 13.24
N ASN A 151 4.10 -21.66 13.85
CA ASN A 151 5.01 -22.18 14.86
C ASN A 151 4.57 -21.72 16.25
N GLN A 152 4.89 -22.51 17.28
CA GLN A 152 4.77 -22.01 18.65
C GLN A 152 5.86 -20.97 18.90
N PHE A 153 5.46 -19.75 19.25
CA PHE A 153 6.40 -18.71 19.64
C PHE A 153 7.16 -19.16 20.90
N ASN A 154 8.50 -19.08 20.89
CA ASN A 154 9.34 -19.43 22.04
C ASN A 154 9.67 -18.17 22.87
N PRO A 155 9.07 -18.00 24.06
CA PRO A 155 8.96 -16.71 24.74
C PRO A 155 10.17 -16.34 25.61
N ASN A 156 11.40 -16.67 25.24
CA ASN A 156 12.59 -16.22 26.00
C ASN A 156 12.75 -14.67 26.10
N HIS A 157 11.81 -13.90 25.54
CA HIS A 157 11.79 -12.43 25.60
C HIS A 157 10.51 -11.78 26.15
N TYR A 158 9.38 -12.48 26.33
CA TYR A 158 8.16 -11.87 26.88
C TYR A 158 7.29 -12.91 27.63
N ASP A 159 7.12 -12.71 28.94
CA ASP A 159 6.28 -13.55 29.79
C ASP A 159 4.79 -13.45 29.39
N ASN A 160 4.15 -14.59 29.15
CA ASN A 160 2.70 -14.88 29.22
C ASN A 160 1.80 -14.89 27.96
N TYR A 161 2.32 -14.92 26.73
CA TYR A 161 1.46 -15.26 25.59
C TYR A 161 2.06 -16.40 24.76
N SER A 162 1.40 -17.56 24.79
CA SER A 162 1.62 -18.64 23.83
C SER A 162 0.99 -18.23 22.49
N GLN A 163 1.55 -17.21 21.85
CA GLN A 163 1.13 -16.79 20.53
C GLN A 163 1.66 -17.76 19.48
N LEU A 164 0.84 -18.00 18.45
CA LEU A 164 1.32 -18.66 17.25
C LEU A 164 2.02 -17.61 16.38
N GLU A 165 3.17 -17.97 15.83
CA GLU A 165 3.99 -17.10 14.99
C GLU A 165 3.99 -17.62 13.55
N TYR A 166 3.84 -16.72 12.59
CA TYR A 166 4.12 -17.02 11.19
C TYR A 166 5.50 -16.48 10.82
N SER A 167 6.45 -17.38 10.59
CA SER A 167 7.84 -17.05 10.29
C SER A 167 8.23 -17.40 8.85
N GLY A 168 7.31 -17.22 7.90
CA GLY A 168 7.54 -17.51 6.48
C GLY A 168 7.43 -18.97 6.05
N GLY A 169 6.59 -19.76 6.75
CA GLY A 169 6.29 -21.15 6.39
C GLY A 169 5.41 -21.27 5.13
N ASP A 170 4.95 -22.47 4.84
CA ASP A 170 3.97 -22.68 3.76
C ASP A 170 2.60 -22.08 4.11
N TRP A 171 1.82 -21.80 3.07
CA TRP A 171 0.49 -21.22 3.19
C TRP A 171 -0.39 -21.69 2.02
N GLU A 172 -1.70 -21.64 2.21
CA GLU A 172 -2.68 -21.96 1.16
C GLU A 172 -3.91 -21.07 1.30
N ILE A 173 -4.38 -20.52 0.18
CA ILE A 173 -5.70 -19.90 0.08
C ILE A 173 -6.64 -20.86 -0.64
N ILE A 174 -7.80 -21.08 -0.04
CA ILE A 174 -8.89 -21.86 -0.64
C ILE A 174 -10.09 -20.94 -0.83
N THR A 175 -10.65 -20.98 -2.04
CA THR A 175 -11.83 -20.21 -2.43
C THR A 175 -12.99 -21.15 -2.75
N TYR A 176 -14.21 -20.72 -2.44
CA TYR A 176 -15.44 -21.44 -2.76
C TYR A 176 -16.45 -20.50 -3.41
N ASP A 177 -17.17 -21.00 -4.41
CA ASP A 177 -18.31 -20.34 -5.06
C ASP A 177 -19.65 -20.65 -4.36
N SER A 178 -19.67 -21.67 -3.48
CA SER A 178 -20.83 -22.11 -2.71
C SER A 178 -20.42 -22.78 -1.39
N ILE A 179 -21.28 -22.68 -0.37
CA ILE A 179 -21.09 -23.29 0.96
C ILE A 179 -21.96 -24.54 1.20
N GLU A 180 -22.79 -24.96 0.24
CA GLU A 180 -23.81 -26.03 0.45
C GLU A 180 -23.25 -27.38 0.92
N ASN A 181 -21.98 -27.68 0.57
CA ASN A 181 -21.33 -28.95 0.91
C ASN A 181 -20.22 -28.80 1.96
N LEU A 182 -20.16 -27.64 2.63
CA LEU A 182 -19.21 -27.38 3.69
C LEU A 182 -19.86 -27.64 5.03
N THR A 183 -19.07 -28.16 5.95
CA THR A 183 -19.49 -28.44 7.32
C THR A 183 -18.57 -27.71 8.27
N GLU A 184 -19.14 -27.27 9.38
CA GLU A 184 -18.37 -26.60 10.41
C GLU A 184 -17.35 -27.56 11.03
N ARG A 185 -16.09 -27.13 11.07
CA ARG A 185 -14.98 -27.78 11.75
C ARG A 185 -14.42 -26.82 12.79
N VAL A 186 -14.09 -27.36 13.96
CA VAL A 186 -13.45 -26.56 15.02
C VAL A 186 -11.95 -26.69 14.89
N SER A 187 -11.25 -25.56 14.85
CA SER A 187 -9.80 -25.54 14.99
C SER A 187 -9.42 -25.40 16.47
N ASN A 188 -8.52 -26.25 16.95
CA ASN A 188 -8.02 -26.25 18.34
C ASN A 188 -6.67 -25.51 18.47
N ASN A 189 -6.44 -24.55 17.59
CA ASN A 189 -5.22 -23.78 17.43
C ASN A 189 -5.04 -22.65 18.46
N GLY A 190 -6.02 -22.42 19.35
CA GLY A 190 -5.88 -21.47 20.45
C GLY A 190 -6.03 -20.00 20.06
N PHE A 191 -6.54 -19.73 18.85
CA PHE A 191 -7.03 -18.40 18.49
C PHE A 191 -8.36 -18.15 19.22
N ASP A 192 -8.45 -17.06 19.97
CA ASP A 192 -9.75 -16.54 20.37
C ASP A 192 -10.41 -15.96 19.11
N PRO A 193 -11.59 -16.45 18.71
CA PRO A 193 -12.23 -15.97 17.52
C PRO A 193 -12.62 -14.50 17.69
N ASP A 194 -12.16 -13.66 16.77
CA ASP A 194 -12.56 -12.26 16.72
C ASP A 194 -13.25 -11.95 15.39
N PHE A 195 -14.21 -11.02 15.45
CA PHE A 195 -14.94 -10.58 14.28
C PHE A 195 -14.05 -9.73 13.39
N LEU A 196 -14.13 -10.02 12.10
CA LEU A 196 -13.43 -9.23 11.11
C LEU A 196 -14.17 -7.93 10.84
N ILE A 197 -13.52 -6.80 11.11
CA ILE A 197 -14.04 -5.49 10.75
C ILE A 197 -13.33 -5.04 9.48
N TRP A 198 -14.07 -5.03 8.38
CA TRP A 198 -13.57 -4.48 7.12
C TRP A 198 -13.55 -2.97 7.15
N ASP A 199 -12.39 -2.40 6.84
CA ASP A 199 -12.29 -1.00 6.48
C ASP A 199 -12.13 -0.85 4.95
N GLU A 200 -12.89 0.07 4.37
CA GLU A 200 -12.69 0.53 2.99
C GLU A 200 -11.73 1.71 3.06
N VAL A 201 -10.44 1.41 3.10
CA VAL A 201 -9.43 2.45 3.09
C VAL A 201 -8.96 2.66 1.67
N VAL A 202 -9.26 3.83 1.11
CA VAL A 202 -8.51 4.31 -0.05
C VAL A 202 -7.13 4.74 0.45
N THR A 203 -6.22 3.77 0.55
CA THR A 203 -4.78 4.03 0.76
C THR A 203 -4.09 4.22 -0.57
N TYR A 204 -2.85 4.69 -0.52
CA TYR A 204 -2.03 5.04 -1.68
C TYR A 204 -0.58 4.68 -1.37
N PRO A 205 0.33 4.60 -2.36
CA PRO A 205 1.75 4.44 -2.06
C PRO A 205 2.20 5.63 -1.21
N CYS A 206 2.51 5.36 0.06
CA CYS A 206 2.84 6.39 1.04
C CYS A 206 4.29 6.87 0.90
N TYR A 207 5.17 6.06 0.31
CA TYR A 207 6.57 6.41 0.12
C TYR A 207 7.02 6.32 -1.34
N PRO A 208 7.73 7.35 -1.85
CA PRO A 208 8.43 7.30 -3.14
C PRO A 208 9.50 6.20 -3.20
N ASP A 209 10.08 5.82 -2.06
CA ASP A 209 11.15 4.81 -1.94
C ASP A 209 10.64 3.41 -2.33
N ASP A 210 9.35 3.13 -2.12
CA ASP A 210 8.68 1.89 -2.54
C ASP A 210 8.51 1.79 -4.06
N LEU A 211 8.73 2.89 -4.79
CA LEU A 211 8.59 2.85 -6.23
C LEU A 211 9.76 2.14 -6.90
N GLY A 212 10.93 1.95 -6.26
CA GLY A 212 12.11 1.22 -6.77
C GLY A 212 12.61 1.57 -8.18
N ILE A 213 11.93 2.52 -8.84
CA ILE A 213 11.85 2.74 -10.28
C ILE A 213 11.76 4.26 -10.54
N VAL A 214 11.69 5.09 -9.50
CA VAL A 214 11.93 6.53 -9.61
C VAL A 214 13.44 6.73 -9.60
N PRO A 215 14.08 7.10 -10.72
CA PRO A 215 15.53 7.29 -10.73
C PRO A 215 15.95 8.35 -9.69
N ASP A 216 17.15 8.20 -9.10
CA ASP A 216 17.68 9.00 -7.98
C ASP A 216 17.58 10.53 -8.17
N ASN A 217 17.53 10.98 -9.43
CA ASN A 217 17.36 12.38 -9.79
C ASN A 217 15.93 12.91 -9.57
N LEU A 218 14.93 12.03 -9.52
CA LEU A 218 13.52 12.30 -9.29
C LEU A 218 13.10 12.07 -7.84
N GLU A 219 13.78 11.21 -7.09
CA GLU A 219 13.55 10.99 -5.64
C GLU A 219 13.57 12.29 -4.85
N LYS A 220 14.61 13.12 -5.05
CA LYS A 220 14.75 14.46 -4.45
C LYS A 220 13.61 15.42 -4.79
N LEU A 221 12.91 15.18 -5.90
CA LEU A 221 11.81 16.02 -6.36
C LEU A 221 10.50 15.64 -5.65
N PHE A 222 10.34 14.37 -5.26
CA PHE A 222 9.27 13.94 -4.37
C PHE A 222 9.51 14.38 -2.92
N GLU A 223 10.76 14.43 -2.46
CA GLU A 223 11.13 14.98 -1.15
C GLU A 223 10.81 16.48 -1.00
N GLU A 224 10.91 17.24 -2.09
CA GLU A 224 10.58 18.69 -2.14
C GLU A 224 9.06 18.96 -2.12
N LEU A 225 8.20 17.94 -2.22
CA LEU A 225 6.74 18.11 -2.16
C LEU A 225 6.32 18.45 -0.71
N PRO A 226 5.59 19.55 -0.47
CA PRO A 226 5.36 20.13 0.87
C PRO A 226 4.59 19.27 1.89
N ARG A 227 4.30 18.00 1.60
CA ARG A 227 3.47 17.12 2.43
C ARG A 227 3.90 15.64 2.46
N SER A 228 5.03 15.26 1.87
CA SER A 228 5.48 13.85 1.89
C SER A 228 5.61 13.31 3.33
N ASN A 229 6.27 14.07 4.21
CA ASN A 229 6.46 13.69 5.62
C ASN A 229 5.20 13.83 6.50
N GLU A 230 4.30 14.77 6.21
CA GLU A 230 3.02 14.90 6.94
C GLU A 230 2.00 13.83 6.52
N MET A 231 1.99 13.45 5.23
CA MET A 231 1.17 12.35 4.71
C MET A 231 1.64 10.99 5.23
N ALA A 232 2.95 10.80 5.41
CA ALA A 232 3.50 9.64 6.09
C ALA A 232 3.15 9.64 7.58
N GLY A 233 3.45 10.71 8.32
CA GLY A 233 3.35 10.72 9.79
C GLY A 233 1.93 10.66 10.39
N GLU A 234 0.94 11.33 9.79
CA GLU A 234 -0.40 11.46 10.41
C GLU A 234 -1.38 10.32 10.07
N LYS A 235 -1.07 9.46 9.09
CA LYS A 235 -1.97 8.38 8.62
C LYS A 235 -1.45 6.95 8.76
N ILE A 236 -0.18 6.78 9.15
CA ILE A 236 0.40 5.46 9.47
C ILE A 236 -0.46 4.71 10.52
N THR A 237 -1.08 5.41 11.47
CA THR A 237 -1.92 4.80 12.52
C THR A 237 -3.21 4.13 12.01
N THR A 238 -3.71 4.53 10.84
CA THR A 238 -4.87 3.88 10.17
C THR A 238 -4.45 2.84 9.13
N GLY A 239 -3.15 2.74 8.84
CA GLY A 239 -2.63 1.81 7.85
C GLY A 239 -2.58 0.37 8.35
N TYR A 240 -2.43 0.13 9.66
CA TYR A 240 -2.21 -1.20 10.24
C TYR A 240 -3.50 -1.98 10.54
N TRP A 241 -4.54 -1.82 9.71
CA TRP A 241 -5.83 -2.44 9.96
C TRP A 241 -6.08 -3.52 8.92
N THR A 242 -6.82 -4.56 9.32
CA THR A 242 -7.30 -5.55 8.36
C THR A 242 -8.30 -4.91 7.40
N ARG A 243 -8.04 -4.99 6.09
CA ARG A 243 -8.78 -4.25 5.06
C ARG A 243 -8.72 -4.90 3.69
N ILE A 244 -9.64 -4.49 2.83
CA ILE A 244 -9.72 -4.91 1.43
C ILE A 244 -9.45 -3.74 0.47
N GLY A 245 -8.63 -4.01 -0.53
CA GLY A 245 -8.22 -3.10 -1.59
C GLY A 245 -7.47 -1.87 -1.11
N GLY A 246 -7.34 -0.91 -2.02
CA GLY A 246 -6.38 0.18 -1.89
C GLY A 246 -4.97 -0.29 -2.23
N TRP A 247 -3.99 0.24 -1.51
CA TRP A 247 -2.57 -0.08 -1.60
C TRP A 247 -2.07 -0.67 -0.29
N PRO A 248 -1.16 -1.65 -0.25
CA PRO A 248 -0.61 -2.18 1.00
C PRO A 248 0.02 -1.06 1.86
N THR A 249 -0.07 -1.16 3.19
CA THR A 249 0.57 -0.21 4.14
C THR A 249 2.08 -0.35 4.22
N TRP A 250 2.58 -1.48 3.72
CA TRP A 250 3.97 -1.89 3.67
C TRP A 250 4.93 -0.75 3.35
N LEU A 251 5.95 -0.57 4.19
CA LEU A 251 6.99 0.47 4.11
C LEU A 251 8.25 0.09 3.29
N THR A 252 8.31 -1.10 2.68
CA THR A 252 9.54 -1.64 2.07
C THR A 252 9.33 -2.33 0.72
N GLY A 253 8.26 -1.97 0.00
CA GLY A 253 7.98 -2.39 -1.38
C GLY A 253 7.90 -3.90 -1.57
N SER A 254 6.68 -4.47 -1.58
CA SER A 254 6.49 -5.89 -1.93
C SER A 254 5.90 -6.08 -3.32
N ASN A 255 6.26 -7.21 -3.92
CA ASN A 255 5.87 -7.62 -5.26
C ASN A 255 4.62 -8.53 -5.23
N VAL A 256 3.69 -8.30 -4.29
CA VAL A 256 2.40 -9.02 -4.24
C VAL A 256 1.54 -8.48 -5.36
N GLY A 257 1.36 -9.25 -6.44
CA GLY A 257 0.76 -8.84 -7.72
C GLY A 257 -0.31 -7.75 -7.69
N ASP A 258 -1.55 -8.10 -8.01
CA ASP A 258 -2.70 -7.19 -7.82
C ASP A 258 -3.16 -7.32 -6.37
N PHE A 259 -2.70 -6.41 -5.51
CA PHE A 259 -3.04 -6.38 -4.09
C PHE A 259 -4.56 -6.40 -3.84
N LEU A 260 -4.98 -7.20 -2.87
CA LEU A 260 -6.39 -7.37 -2.50
C LEU A 260 -6.65 -7.21 -1.01
N ILE A 261 -5.86 -7.81 -0.13
CA ILE A 261 -6.20 -7.87 1.31
C ILE A 261 -4.95 -7.60 2.12
N GLN A 262 -5.07 -6.78 3.14
CA GLN A 262 -4.09 -6.68 4.22
C GLN A 262 -4.71 -7.20 5.50
N ILE A 263 -3.97 -7.98 6.27
CA ILE A 263 -4.35 -8.53 7.56
C ILE A 263 -3.35 -8.02 8.60
N ASP A 264 -3.88 -7.43 9.67
CA ASP A 264 -3.10 -6.96 10.80
C ASP A 264 -2.84 -8.11 11.79
N GLY A 265 -1.56 -8.36 12.08
CA GLY A 265 -1.10 -9.44 12.95
C GLY A 265 -1.76 -9.39 14.32
N ASP A 266 -1.80 -8.20 14.93
CA ASP A 266 -2.39 -7.96 16.24
C ASP A 266 -3.89 -8.28 16.25
N SER A 267 -4.65 -7.73 15.29
CA SER A 267 -6.08 -8.03 15.17
C SER A 267 -6.40 -9.50 14.85
N SER A 268 -5.48 -10.19 14.15
CA SER A 268 -5.65 -11.60 13.76
C SER A 268 -5.22 -12.59 14.85
N GLY A 269 -4.57 -12.11 15.92
CA GLY A 269 -3.99 -12.96 16.96
C GLY A 269 -2.77 -13.76 16.51
N ILE A 270 -2.20 -13.45 15.35
CA ILE A 270 -0.97 -14.06 14.83
C ILE A 270 0.20 -13.14 15.13
N ASN A 271 1.24 -13.68 15.75
CA ASN A 271 2.48 -12.94 15.90
C ASN A 271 3.22 -12.89 14.56
N LEU A 272 3.42 -11.69 14.05
CA LEU A 272 4.17 -11.38 12.84
C LEU A 272 5.41 -10.50 13.14
N GLY A 273 5.82 -10.35 14.40
CA GLY A 273 6.80 -9.34 14.85
C GLY A 273 6.17 -8.23 15.68
N PHE A 274 6.76 -7.03 15.67
CA PHE A 274 6.18 -5.85 16.35
C PHE A 274 5.16 -5.17 15.43
N ASP A 275 3.88 -5.55 15.50
CA ASP A 275 2.78 -5.00 14.68
C ASP A 275 2.88 -5.37 13.17
N GLY A 276 3.45 -6.55 12.89
CA GLY A 276 3.63 -7.07 11.54
C GLY A 276 2.31 -7.26 10.79
N GLN A 277 2.40 -7.28 9.45
CA GLN A 277 1.24 -7.31 8.56
C GLN A 277 1.39 -8.44 7.52
N LEU A 278 0.26 -9.01 7.13
CA LEU A 278 0.13 -9.98 6.03
C LEU A 278 -0.58 -9.31 4.85
N TYR A 279 -0.12 -9.62 3.64
CA TYR A 279 -0.61 -9.01 2.41
C TYR A 279 -0.91 -10.09 1.38
N LEU A 280 -2.12 -10.05 0.83
CA LEU A 280 -2.60 -10.99 -0.18
C LEU A 280 -2.93 -10.24 -1.47
N GLY A 281 -2.59 -10.84 -2.60
CA GLY A 281 -2.91 -10.33 -3.92
C GLY A 281 -2.97 -11.45 -4.95
N LEU A 282 -3.21 -11.08 -6.21
CA LEU A 282 -3.25 -12.02 -7.33
C LEU A 282 -2.25 -11.63 -8.42
N ASP A 283 -1.32 -12.51 -8.77
CA ASP A 283 -0.55 -12.39 -10.02
C ASP A 283 -1.10 -13.39 -11.03
N LYS A 284 -1.61 -12.90 -12.16
CA LYS A 284 -2.15 -13.75 -13.26
C LYS A 284 -3.15 -14.79 -12.77
N GLY A 285 -4.01 -14.40 -11.82
CA GLY A 285 -5.05 -15.26 -11.23
C GLY A 285 -4.54 -16.28 -10.21
N LYS A 286 -3.29 -16.19 -9.77
CA LYS A 286 -2.74 -17.00 -8.68
C LYS A 286 -2.57 -16.13 -7.45
N TRP A 287 -2.95 -16.68 -6.30
CA TRP A 287 -2.71 -16.02 -5.03
C TRP A 287 -1.21 -15.86 -4.79
N GLU A 288 -0.85 -14.67 -4.34
CA GLU A 288 0.45 -14.34 -3.80
C GLU A 288 0.26 -13.78 -2.41
N MET A 289 1.20 -14.10 -1.54
CA MET A 289 1.25 -13.61 -0.17
C MET A 289 2.64 -13.08 0.11
N ALA A 290 2.70 -11.96 0.82
CA ALA A 290 3.90 -11.51 1.45
C ALA A 290 3.56 -11.00 2.86
N TRP A 291 4.57 -10.91 3.73
CA TRP A 291 4.41 -10.44 5.09
C TRP A 291 5.59 -9.57 5.48
N GLU A 292 5.35 -8.61 6.38
CA GLU A 292 6.40 -7.80 6.97
C GLU A 292 6.48 -8.05 8.47
N ILE A 293 7.71 -8.06 8.97
CA ILE A 293 7.99 -8.03 10.40
C ILE A 293 8.07 -6.55 10.76
N GLY A 294 7.20 -6.11 11.67
CA GLY A 294 7.32 -4.77 12.25
C GLY A 294 8.36 -4.70 13.38
#